data_AF-A0AB36ADF6-F1
#
_entry.id   AF-A0AB36ADF6-F1
#
_cell.length_a   1.000
_cell.length_b   1.000
_cell.length_c   1.000
_cell.angle_alpha   90.00
_cell.angle_beta   90.00
_cell.angle_gamma   90.00
#
_symmetry.space_group_name_H-M   'P 1'
#
loop_
_entity.id
_entity.type
_entity.pdbx_description
1 polymer ?
#
loop_
_entity_poly.entity_id
_entity_poly.type
_entity_poly.pdbx_seq_one_letter_code
_entity_poly.pdbx_strand_id
1 'polypeptide(L)'
;MIFINKDSRSNRPFDASHLDRFLHRLEAGAKIDKSVTTHFFRHTHVSKLAELGVPLYVIKNHVGHENSKITEEIYLHVTKEMEESLADKLSKL
;
A
#
# COMPACT_ATOMS: atom_id res chain seq x y z
N MET A 1 14.51 -12.08 9.41
CA MET A 1 14.15 -10.92 8.57
C MET A 1 15.19 -10.84 7.44
N ILE A 2 14.76 -10.98 6.18
CA ILE A 2 15.61 -11.33 5.01
C ILE A 2 16.33 -10.12 4.38
N PHE A 3 15.98 -8.89 4.77
CA PHE A 3 16.58 -7.66 4.21
C PHE A 3 17.84 -7.23 4.99
N ILE A 4 18.99 -7.77 4.59
CA ILE A 4 20.31 -7.43 5.12
C ILE A 4 21.17 -6.78 4.03
N ASN A 5 21.88 -5.71 4.38
CA ASN A 5 22.75 -4.99 3.45
C ASN A 5 24.00 -5.84 3.12
N LYS A 6 24.20 -6.16 1.84
CA LYS A 6 25.25 -7.09 1.39
C LYS A 6 26.66 -6.49 1.42
N ASP A 7 26.80 -5.16 1.50
CA ASP A 7 28.09 -4.46 1.42
C ASP A 7 28.73 -4.14 2.77
N SER A 8 27.99 -4.28 3.87
CA SER A 8 28.53 -3.95 5.18
C SER A 8 29.14 -5.18 5.83
N ARG A 9 30.43 -5.12 6.18
CA ARG A 9 31.10 -6.05 7.12
C ARG A 9 30.40 -6.17 8.50
N SER A 10 29.25 -5.51 8.69
CA SER A 10 28.38 -5.64 9.85
C SER A 10 26.98 -6.07 9.40
N ASN A 11 26.48 -7.14 10.01
CA ASN A 11 25.12 -7.69 9.91
C ASN A 11 24.04 -6.71 10.43
N ARG A 12 23.95 -5.52 9.82
CA ARG A 12 23.00 -4.48 10.18
C ARG A 12 21.74 -4.62 9.32
N PRO A 13 20.53 -4.46 9.91
CA PRO A 13 19.29 -4.39 9.16
C PRO A 13 19.34 -3.30 8.10
N PHE A 14 18.64 -3.50 6.98
CA PHE A 14 18.48 -2.48 5.96
C PHE A 14 17.82 -1.22 6.57
N ASP A 15 18.44 -0.07 6.41
CA ASP A 15 17.90 1.20 6.90
C ASP A 15 16.78 1.67 5.95
N ALA A 16 15.59 1.92 6.49
CA ALA A 16 14.44 2.39 5.74
C ALA A 16 14.71 3.74 5.04
N SER A 17 15.57 4.58 5.61
CA SER A 17 15.96 5.88 5.05
C SER A 17 16.79 5.73 3.78
N HIS A 18 17.58 4.65 3.64
CA HIS A 18 18.29 4.36 2.40
C HIS A 18 17.33 3.91 1.30
N LEU A 19 16.27 3.19 1.66
CA LEU A 19 15.23 2.77 0.74
C LEU A 19 14.37 3.96 0.30
N ASP A 20 13.96 4.84 1.22
CA ASP A 20 13.21 6.06 0.86
C ASP A 20 14.04 6.99 -0.05
N ARG A 21 15.36 7.16 0.20
CA ARG A 21 16.23 7.92 -0.71
C ARG A 21 16.34 7.28 -2.09
N PHE A 22 16.33 5.96 -2.17
CA PHE A 22 16.30 5.23 -3.43
C PHE A 22 14.96 5.44 -4.16
N LEU A 23 13.84 5.36 -3.44
CA LEU A 23 12.50 5.59 -3.97
C LEU A 23 12.35 7.02 -4.53
N HIS A 24 12.81 8.04 -3.81
CA HIS A 24 12.83 9.42 -4.29
C HIS A 24 13.60 9.61 -5.60
N ARG A 25 14.68 8.85 -5.82
CA ARG A 25 15.40 8.89 -7.11
C ARG A 25 14.60 8.25 -8.25
N LEU A 26 13.77 7.26 -7.94
CA LEU A 26 12.93 6.59 -8.93
C LEU A 26 11.68 7.40 -9.28
N GLU A 27 11.14 8.20 -8.35
CA GLU A 27 9.99 9.08 -8.58
C GLU A 27 10.19 10.00 -9.80
N ALA A 28 11.37 10.63 -9.89
CA ALA A 28 11.74 11.52 -11.00
C ALA A 28 11.75 10.79 -12.35
N GLY A 29 12.12 9.50 -12.37
CA GLY A 29 12.09 8.67 -13.57
C GLY A 29 10.70 8.10 -13.90
N ALA A 30 9.89 7.84 -12.88
CA ALA A 30 8.56 7.24 -13.00
C ALA A 30 7.42 8.25 -13.25
N LYS A 31 7.72 9.57 -13.24
CA LYS A 31 6.73 10.65 -13.36
C LYS A 31 5.63 10.57 -12.31
N ILE A 32 5.98 10.16 -11.09
CA ILE A 32 5.05 10.12 -9.96
C ILE A 32 5.17 11.45 -9.21
N ASP A 33 4.07 12.21 -9.13
CA ASP A 33 4.02 13.52 -8.46
C ASP A 33 3.79 13.41 -6.94
N LYS A 34 3.74 12.19 -6.41
CA LYS A 34 3.55 11.91 -4.99
C LYS A 34 4.83 11.38 -4.38
N SER A 35 5.10 11.78 -3.14
CA SER A 35 6.16 11.20 -2.32
C SER A 35 5.87 9.71 -2.03
N VAL A 36 6.69 8.85 -2.59
CA VAL A 36 6.68 7.39 -2.47
C VAL A 36 7.60 6.99 -1.32
N THR A 37 6.98 6.65 -0.20
CA THR A 37 7.67 6.04 0.94
C THR A 37 7.41 4.55 0.99
N THR A 38 8.16 3.83 1.84
CA THR A 38 7.85 2.43 2.15
C THR A 38 6.39 2.19 2.59
N HIS A 39 5.78 3.13 3.31
CA HIS A 39 4.37 3.05 3.71
C HIS A 39 3.39 3.19 2.54
N PHE A 40 3.76 3.93 1.49
CA PHE A 40 2.94 4.08 0.28
C PHE A 40 2.61 2.71 -0.34
N PHE A 41 3.60 1.83 -0.46
CA PHE A 41 3.38 0.47 -0.99
C PHE A 41 2.42 -0.36 -0.14
N ARG A 42 2.49 -0.23 1.20
CA ARG A 42 1.55 -0.91 2.10
C ARG A 42 0.12 -0.43 1.85
N HIS A 43 -0.08 0.87 1.66
CA HIS A 43 -1.38 1.43 1.31
C HIS A 43 -1.86 0.97 -0.05
N THR A 44 -1.02 0.99 -1.09
CA THR A 44 -1.37 0.46 -2.42
C THR A 44 -1.76 -1.02 -2.36
N HIS A 45 -1.05 -1.83 -1.58
CA HIS A 45 -1.38 -3.24 -1.41
C HIS A 45 -2.75 -3.43 -0.74
N VAL A 46 -3.04 -2.68 0.33
CA VAL A 46 -4.34 -2.67 1.01
C VAL A 46 -5.46 -2.23 0.06
N SER A 47 -5.29 -1.11 -0.66
CA SER A 47 -6.25 -0.62 -1.64
C SER A 47 -6.56 -1.69 -2.67
N LYS A 48 -5.54 -2.39 -3.17
CA LYS A 48 -5.75 -3.43 -4.17
C LYS A 48 -6.52 -4.64 -3.63
N LEU A 49 -6.24 -5.06 -2.40
CA LEU A 49 -7.01 -6.14 -1.77
C LEU A 49 -8.46 -5.73 -1.52
N ALA A 50 -8.71 -4.47 -1.16
CA ALA A 50 -10.05 -3.93 -1.01
C ALA A 50 -10.82 -3.91 -2.34
N GLU A 51 -10.17 -3.50 -3.45
CA GLU A 51 -10.75 -3.52 -4.80
C GLU A 51 -11.13 -4.94 -5.26
N LEU A 52 -10.36 -5.94 -4.81
CA LEU A 52 -10.62 -7.35 -5.09
C LEU A 52 -11.72 -7.93 -4.19
N GLY A 53 -12.31 -7.13 -3.30
CA GLY A 53 -13.38 -7.56 -2.39
C GLY A 53 -12.89 -8.43 -1.23
N VAL A 54 -11.59 -8.38 -0.89
CA VAL A 54 -11.05 -9.13 0.25
C VAL A 54 -11.61 -8.53 1.55
N PRO A 55 -12.18 -9.33 2.47
CA PRO A 55 -12.76 -8.80 3.70
C PRO A 55 -11.75 -8.02 4.54
N LEU A 56 -12.17 -6.89 5.11
CA LEU A 56 -11.33 -6.00 5.91
C LEU A 56 -10.56 -6.72 7.04
N TYR A 57 -11.18 -7.68 7.73
CA TYR A 57 -10.52 -8.43 8.80
C TYR A 57 -9.35 -9.28 8.29
N VAL A 58 -9.45 -9.83 7.08
CA VAL A 58 -8.39 -10.60 6.43
C VAL A 58 -7.23 -9.69 6.06
N ILE A 59 -7.55 -8.52 5.49
CA ILE A 59 -6.54 -7.50 5.14
C ILE A 59 -5.81 -7.05 6.42
N LYS A 60 -6.54 -6.70 7.48
CA LYS A 60 -5.96 -6.26 8.77
C LYS A 60 -5.05 -7.33 9.38
N ASN A 61 -5.44 -8.60 9.34
CA ASN A 61 -4.61 -9.71 9.82
C ASN A 61 -3.35 -9.91 8.95
N HIS A 62 -3.44 -9.69 7.64
CA HIS A 62 -2.33 -9.87 6.71
C HIS A 62 -1.28 -8.75 6.80
N VAL A 63 -1.71 -7.49 6.89
CA VAL A 63 -0.79 -6.35 6.95
C VAL A 63 -0.35 -6.01 8.36
N GLY A 64 -1.03 -6.53 9.39
CA GLY A 64 -0.78 -6.25 10.80
C GLY A 64 -1.48 -4.97 11.30
N HIS A 65 -1.56 -4.85 12.63
CA HIS A 65 -2.46 -3.89 13.30
C HIS A 65 -1.94 -2.45 13.41
N GLU A 66 -0.67 -2.19 13.08
CA GLU A 66 -0.04 -0.87 13.28
C GLU A 66 -0.78 0.28 12.58
N ASN A 67 -1.37 0.04 11.41
CA ASN A 67 -2.09 1.06 10.61
C ASN A 67 -3.57 0.70 10.39
N SER A 68 -4.23 0.16 11.42
CA SER A 68 -5.65 -0.25 11.31
C SER A 68 -6.59 0.88 10.88
N LYS A 69 -6.36 2.13 11.30
CA LYS A 69 -7.20 3.29 10.93
C LYS A 69 -7.14 3.60 9.43
N ILE A 70 -5.94 3.72 8.88
CA ILE A 70 -5.77 4.02 7.45
C ILE A 70 -6.28 2.86 6.58
N THR A 71 -6.10 1.62 7.04
CA THR A 71 -6.61 0.42 6.34
C THR A 71 -8.14 0.46 6.22
N GLU A 72 -8.81 0.91 7.29
CA GLU A 72 -10.26 1.03 7.34
C GLU A 72 -10.77 2.18 6.47
N GLU A 73 -10.11 3.35 6.52
CA GLU A 73 -10.43 4.48 5.65
C GLU A 73 -10.31 4.13 4.17
N ILE A 74 -9.21 3.47 3.77
CA ILE A 74 -9.01 2.99 2.39
C ILE A 74 -10.11 2.01 1.99
N TYR A 75 -10.42 1.05 2.86
CA TYR A 75 -11.44 0.04 2.57
C TYR A 75 -12.82 0.65 2.38
N LEU A 76 -13.22 1.58 3.26
CA LEU A 76 -14.50 2.28 3.17
C LEU A 76 -14.59 3.09 1.86
N HIS A 77 -13.51 3.76 1.48
CA HIS A 77 -13.46 4.53 0.24
C HIS A 77 -13.64 3.65 -1.00
N VAL A 78 -12.87 2.57 -1.11
CA VAL A 78 -12.96 1.63 -2.23
C VAL A 78 -14.32 0.95 -2.28
N THR A 79 -14.89 0.59 -1.13
CA THR A 79 -16.22 -0.02 -1.06
C THR A 79 -17.29 0.92 -1.61
N LYS A 80 -17.24 2.21 -1.25
CA LYS A 80 -18.16 3.22 -1.77
C LYS A 80 -18.05 3.36 -3.29
N GLU A 81 -16.83 3.39 -3.84
CA GLU A 81 -16.63 3.44 -5.30
C GLU A 81 -17.17 2.18 -6.01
N MET A 82 -17.02 1.01 -5.39
CA MET A 82 -17.60 -0.23 -5.92
C MET A 82 -19.13 -0.21 -5.91
N GLU A 83 -19.75 0.33 -4.86
CA GLU A 83 -21.21 0.49 -4.76
C GLU A 83 -21.75 1.45 -5.83
N GLU A 84 -21.09 2.60 -6.04
CA GLU A 84 -21.43 3.55 -7.09
C GLU A 84 -21.28 2.91 -8.49
N SER A 85 -20.18 2.19 -8.72
CA SER A 85 -19.96 1.45 -9.98
C SER A 85 -21.01 0.37 -10.23
N LEU A 86 -21.49 -0.30 -9.17
CA LEU A 86 -22.55 -1.30 -9.26
C LEU A 86 -23.89 -0.64 -9.61
N ALA A 87 -24.25 0.46 -8.95
CA ALA A 87 -25.47 1.22 -9.25
C ALA A 87 -25.49 1.72 -10.70
N ASP A 88 -24.36 2.18 -11.22
CA ASP A 88 -24.20 2.60 -12.62
C ASP A 88 -24.33 1.46 -13.62
N LYS A 89 -23.89 0.24 -13.26
CA LYS A 89 -24.06 -0.95 -14.11
C LYS A 89 -25.51 -1.43 -14.11
N LEU A 90 -26.16 -1.40 -12.95
CA LEU A 90 -27.57 -1.78 -12.80
C LEU A 90 -28.51 -0.81 -13.50
N SER A 91 -28.20 0.49 -13.54
CA SER A 91 -29.01 1.48 -14.27
C SER A 91 -28.90 1.38 -15.80
N LYS A 92 -27.89 0.65 -16.31
CA LYS A 92 -27.64 0.41 -17.75
C LYS A 92 -28.08 -0.99 -18.21
N LEU A 93 -28.60 -1.81 -17.29
CA LEU A 93 -29.25 -3.09 -17.57
C LEU A 93 -30.71 -2.85 -17.97
#